data_AF-B9XDA5-F1
#
_entry.id   AF-B9XDA5-F1
#
_cell.length_a   1.000
_cell.length_b   1.000
_cell.length_c   1.000
_cell.angle_alpha   90.00
_cell.angle_beta   90.00
_cell.angle_gamma   90.00
#
_symmetry.space_group_name_H-M   'P 1'
#
loop_
_entity.id
_entity.type
_entity.pdbx_description
1 polymer ?
#
loop_
_entity_poly.entity_id
_entity_poly.type
_entity_poly.pdbx_seq_one_letter_code
_entity_poly.pdbx_strand_id
1 'polypeptide(L)'
;MRSLAQTNVLIKAAVAAMITSLAAYPRLASWTERNGAVGFFLLMLLWTTFVLWSFVFGWHERYSGEGVFKASTSLKLWGLASLAGMAGAILLMLVVDPQLRVTTPKDYPVDLKSWANMGLFTLSFDPLFLCFAPFAFFIRLFRKPKIATVLTVLFGVFVLYLKLSSANRLPAMWLVAVLALMRVAGGFVMVYVYLQGGALPVFWMGVLVELRHLVLLFGER
;
A
#
# COMPACT_ATOMS: atom_id res chain seq x y z
N MET A 1 12.10 -4.65 23.04
CA MET A 1 11.33 -3.39 23.04
C MET A 1 12.22 -2.13 23.03
N ARG A 2 13.47 -2.19 23.51
CA ARG A 2 14.41 -1.04 23.52
C ARG A 2 14.59 -0.28 22.19
N SER A 3 14.36 -0.89 21.02
CA SER A 3 14.54 -0.20 19.73
C SER A 3 13.41 0.76 19.36
N LEU A 4 12.15 0.50 19.77
CA LEU A 4 11.05 1.42 19.48
C LEU A 4 11.12 2.70 20.32
N ALA A 5 11.68 2.60 21.51
CA ALA A 5 11.85 3.73 22.43
C ALA A 5 13.09 4.59 22.11
N GLN A 6 13.83 4.28 21.04
CA GLN A 6 14.97 5.10 20.64
C GLN A 6 14.49 6.42 20.06
N THR A 7 15.01 7.53 20.56
CA THR A 7 14.61 8.89 20.15
C THR A 7 14.69 9.07 18.63
N ASN A 8 15.73 8.55 17.98
CA ASN A 8 15.88 8.64 16.52
C ASN A 8 14.76 7.89 15.77
N VAL A 9 14.35 6.72 16.26
CA VAL A 9 13.24 5.94 15.66
C VAL A 9 11.93 6.69 15.83
N LEU A 10 11.68 7.25 17.01
CA LEU A 10 10.45 8.01 17.30
C LEU A 10 10.35 9.28 16.44
N ILE A 11 11.44 10.03 16.28
CA ILE A 11 11.46 11.24 15.45
C ILE A 11 11.20 10.87 13.97
N LYS A 12 11.90 9.87 13.43
CA LYS A 12 11.68 9.41 12.05
C LYS A 12 10.25 8.92 11.83
N ALA A 13 9.71 8.13 12.77
CA ALA A 13 8.35 7.64 12.70
C ALA A 13 7.32 8.77 12.79
N ALA A 14 7.54 9.78 13.64
CA ALA A 14 6.67 10.95 13.77
C ALA A 14 6.63 11.77 12.46
N VAL A 15 7.79 12.04 11.87
CA VAL A 15 7.88 12.76 10.60
C VAL A 15 7.21 11.97 9.47
N ALA A 16 7.50 10.67 9.34
CA ALA A 16 6.90 9.84 8.31
C ALA A 16 5.38 9.68 8.48
N ALA A 17 4.89 9.55 9.72
CA ALA A 17 3.47 9.52 10.03
C ALA A 17 2.77 10.83 9.70
N MET A 18 3.42 11.97 9.99
CA MET A 18 2.90 13.29 9.63
C MET A 18 2.77 13.43 8.11
N ILE A 19 3.81 13.06 7.36
CA ILE A 19 3.79 13.07 5.89
C ILE A 19 2.69 12.15 5.35
N THR A 20 2.59 10.93 5.87
CA THR A 20 1.55 9.96 5.46
C THR A 20 0.16 10.51 5.74
N SER A 21 -0.03 11.15 6.90
CA SER A 21 -1.33 11.70 7.30
C SER A 21 -1.74 12.92 6.50
N LEU A 22 -0.79 13.80 6.19
CA LEU A 22 -1.02 14.94 5.31
C LEU A 22 -1.31 14.49 3.87
N ALA A 23 -0.63 13.46 3.38
CA ALA A 23 -0.91 12.87 2.06
C ALA A 23 -2.30 12.21 2.00
N ALA A 24 -2.76 11.61 3.11
CA ALA A 24 -4.08 11.00 3.23
C ALA A 24 -5.22 12.01 3.45
N TYR A 25 -4.91 13.22 3.93
CA TYR A 25 -5.91 14.24 4.29
C TYR A 25 -6.89 14.60 3.17
N PRO A 26 -6.47 14.83 1.90
CA PRO A 26 -7.39 15.21 0.83
C PRO A 26 -8.51 14.19 0.60
N ARG A 27 -8.21 12.90 0.72
CA ARG A 27 -9.22 11.83 0.63
C ARG A 27 -10.18 11.88 1.81
N LEU A 28 -9.69 12.05 3.03
CA LEU A 28 -10.53 12.16 4.23
C LEU A 28 -11.43 13.40 4.18
N ALA A 29 -10.91 14.53 3.72
CA ALA A 29 -11.66 15.78 3.58
C ALA A 29 -12.75 15.69 2.51
N SER A 30 -12.57 14.85 1.48
CA SER A 30 -13.60 14.60 0.46
C SER A 30 -14.74 13.69 0.93
N TRP A 31 -14.68 13.15 2.16
CA TRP A 31 -15.66 12.19 2.66
C TRP A 31 -16.88 12.89 3.27
N THR A 32 -17.79 13.31 2.38
CA THR A 32 -18.94 14.16 2.71
C THR A 32 -19.98 13.52 3.65
N GLU A 33 -20.03 12.18 3.70
CA GLU A 33 -20.95 11.43 4.57
C GLU A 33 -20.58 11.55 6.07
N ARG A 34 -19.36 12.01 6.43
CA ARG A 34 -18.87 12.07 7.82
C ARG A 34 -18.09 13.35 8.14
N ASN A 35 -18.61 14.50 7.72
CA ASN A 35 -17.95 15.81 7.85
C ASN A 35 -17.46 16.16 9.28
N GLY A 36 -18.16 15.72 10.33
CA GLY A 36 -17.77 15.98 11.73
C GLY A 36 -16.62 15.12 12.26
N ALA A 37 -16.21 14.07 11.54
CA ALA A 37 -15.24 13.08 12.02
C ALA A 37 -13.87 13.16 11.34
N VAL A 38 -13.65 14.11 10.43
CA VAL A 38 -12.38 14.24 9.67
C VAL A 38 -11.19 14.43 10.61
N GLY A 39 -11.32 15.28 11.63
CA GLY A 39 -10.27 15.48 12.64
C GLY A 39 -9.95 14.20 13.41
N PHE A 40 -10.98 13.45 13.82
CA PHE A 40 -10.81 12.15 14.48
C PHE A 40 -10.10 11.14 13.58
N PHE A 41 -10.51 11.01 12.31
CA PHE A 41 -9.86 10.09 11.36
C PHE A 41 -8.43 10.49 11.06
N LEU A 42 -8.13 11.78 10.95
CA LEU A 42 -6.77 12.26 10.76
C LEU A 42 -5.88 11.93 11.97
N LEU A 43 -6.36 12.13 13.19
CA LEU A 43 -5.64 11.76 14.41
C LEU A 43 -5.45 10.24 14.52
N MET A 44 -6.47 9.46 14.22
CA MET A 44 -6.39 8.00 14.16
C MET A 44 -5.38 7.53 13.13
N LEU A 45 -5.35 8.15 11.95
CA LEU A 45 -4.42 7.82 10.89
C LEU A 45 -2.99 8.23 11.26
N LEU A 46 -2.80 9.40 11.88
CA LEU A 46 -1.52 9.83 12.43
C LEU A 46 -1.01 8.84 13.48
N TRP A 47 -1.85 8.45 14.44
CA TRP A 47 -1.48 7.49 15.47
C TRP A 47 -1.14 6.12 14.89
N THR A 48 -1.98 5.62 13.98
CA THR A 48 -1.80 4.31 13.36
C THR A 48 -0.53 4.28 12.51
N THR A 49 -0.35 5.27 11.64
CA THR A 49 0.84 5.37 10.79
C THR A 49 2.11 5.59 11.60
N PHE A 50 2.05 6.29 12.73
CA PHE A 50 3.16 6.41 13.68
C PHE A 50 3.58 5.05 14.24
N VAL A 51 2.63 4.23 14.68
CA VAL A 51 2.93 2.87 15.15
C VAL A 51 3.52 2.02 14.04
N LEU A 52 2.94 2.06 12.84
CA LEU A 52 3.42 1.29 11.68
C LEU A 52 4.84 1.71 11.27
N TRP A 53 5.10 3.01 11.13
CA TRP A 53 6.44 3.52 10.82
C TRP A 53 7.45 3.24 11.94
N SER A 54 7.01 3.22 13.19
CA SER A 54 7.87 2.80 14.31
C SER A 54 8.31 1.35 14.17
N PHE A 55 7.44 0.45 13.69
CA PHE A 55 7.84 -0.93 13.39
C PHE A 55 8.86 -0.98 12.25
N VAL A 56 8.61 -0.21 11.18
CA VAL A 56 9.52 -0.13 10.03
C VAL A 56 10.90 0.36 10.48
N PHE A 57 11.02 1.57 11.03
CA PHE A 57 12.33 2.11 11.41
C PHE A 57 12.96 1.38 12.60
N GLY A 58 12.16 0.88 13.54
CA GLY A 58 12.66 0.25 14.76
C GLY A 58 13.09 -1.20 14.59
N TRP A 59 12.56 -1.91 13.59
CA TRP A 59 12.79 -3.35 13.41
C TRP A 59 13.29 -3.75 12.04
N HIS A 60 12.94 -3.04 10.96
CA HIS A 60 13.38 -3.44 9.62
C HIS A 60 14.90 -3.48 9.54
N GLU A 61 15.58 -2.33 9.66
CA GLU A 61 17.03 -2.22 9.49
C GLU A 61 17.79 -3.16 10.44
N ARG A 62 17.27 -3.33 11.66
CA ARG A 62 17.88 -4.19 12.67
C ARG A 62 17.84 -5.67 12.34
N TYR A 63 16.81 -6.14 11.64
CA TYR A 63 16.59 -7.58 11.41
C TYR A 63 16.70 -8.00 9.95
N SER A 64 16.55 -7.08 9.00
CA SER A 64 16.86 -7.31 7.59
C SER A 64 18.33 -6.99 7.26
N GLY A 65 18.98 -6.11 8.04
CA GLY A 65 20.31 -5.58 7.72
C GLY A 65 20.32 -4.53 6.62
N GLU A 66 19.13 -4.15 6.12
CA GLU A 66 18.96 -3.29 4.95
C GLU A 66 18.24 -2.00 5.34
N GLY A 67 18.64 -0.88 4.74
CA GLY A 67 17.99 0.42 4.94
C GLY A 67 16.60 0.46 4.31
N VAL A 68 15.66 1.15 4.98
CA VAL A 68 14.28 1.30 4.47
C VAL A 68 14.24 2.11 3.16
N PHE A 69 15.03 3.18 3.10
CA PHE A 69 15.19 4.02 1.92
C PHE A 69 16.61 3.86 1.40
N LYS A 70 16.77 3.21 0.24
CA LYS A 70 18.07 3.02 -0.42
C LYS A 70 18.23 4.02 -1.55
N ALA A 71 19.27 4.86 -1.48
CA ALA A 71 19.56 5.85 -2.52
C ALA A 71 20.10 5.21 -3.81
N SER A 72 20.89 4.13 -3.72
CA SER A 72 21.48 3.43 -4.87
C SER A 72 20.75 2.13 -5.20
N THR A 73 19.53 2.24 -5.74
CA THR A 73 18.82 1.07 -6.26
C THR A 73 19.27 0.73 -7.67
N SER A 74 19.52 -0.56 -7.95
CA SER A 74 19.96 -0.98 -9.29
C SER A 74 18.92 -0.71 -10.38
N LEU A 75 19.38 -0.40 -11.60
CA LEU A 75 18.51 -0.17 -12.75
C LEU A 75 17.64 -1.39 -13.08
N LYS A 76 18.16 -2.61 -12.84
CA LYS A 76 17.40 -3.86 -13.02
C LYS A 76 16.17 -3.93 -12.12
N LEU A 77 16.27 -3.48 -10.87
CA LEU A 77 15.14 -3.44 -9.94
C LEU A 77 14.11 -2.41 -10.35
N TRP A 78 14.55 -1.25 -10.86
CA TRP A 78 13.65 -0.26 -11.46
C TRP A 78 12.91 -0.82 -12.68
N GLY A 79 13.62 -1.54 -13.56
CA GLY A 79 13.00 -2.23 -14.68
C GLY A 79 11.94 -3.25 -14.23
N LEU A 80 12.26 -4.09 -13.24
CA LEU A 80 11.33 -5.06 -12.66
C LEU A 80 10.11 -4.37 -12.04
N ALA A 81 10.32 -3.32 -11.23
CA ALA A 81 9.26 -2.54 -10.61
C ALA A 81 8.34 -1.92 -11.68
N SER A 82 8.92 -1.35 -12.74
CA SER A 82 8.14 -0.79 -13.85
C SER A 82 7.31 -1.85 -14.55
N LEU A 83 7.91 -2.99 -14.91
CA LEU A 83 7.19 -4.09 -15.58
C LEU A 83 6.07 -4.66 -14.70
N ALA A 84 6.34 -4.88 -13.41
CA ALA A 84 5.34 -5.40 -12.49
C ALA A 84 4.19 -4.40 -12.25
N GLY A 85 4.51 -3.11 -12.11
CA GLY A 85 3.52 -2.04 -11.98
C GLY A 85 2.64 -1.94 -13.22
N MET A 86 3.23 -1.93 -14.42
CA MET A 86 2.50 -1.89 -15.69
C MET A 86 1.66 -3.14 -15.91
N ALA A 87 2.20 -4.33 -15.66
CA ALA A 87 1.45 -5.58 -15.80
C ALA A 87 0.25 -5.62 -14.85
N GLY A 88 0.44 -5.21 -13.59
CA GLY A 88 -0.64 -5.07 -12.62
C GLY A 88 -1.68 -4.04 -13.05
N ALA A 89 -1.25 -2.88 -13.56
CA ALA A 89 -2.12 -1.82 -14.06
C ALA A 89 -2.99 -2.30 -15.23
N ILE A 90 -2.39 -2.97 -16.23
CA ILE A 90 -3.08 -3.50 -17.41
C ILE A 90 -4.09 -4.58 -17.00
N LEU A 91 -3.69 -5.52 -16.13
CA LEU A 91 -4.59 -6.57 -15.65
C LEU A 91 -5.79 -6.00 -14.89
N LEU A 92 -5.56 -5.00 -14.02
CA LEU A 92 -6.65 -4.30 -13.32
C LEU A 92 -7.55 -3.59 -14.32
N MET A 93 -6.99 -2.82 -15.24
CA MET A 93 -7.73 -2.03 -16.22
C MET A 93 -8.62 -2.89 -17.14
N LEU A 94 -8.13 -4.05 -17.58
CA LEU A 94 -8.83 -4.88 -18.56
C LEU A 94 -9.77 -5.91 -17.93
N VAL A 95 -9.46 -6.42 -16.74
CA VAL A 95 -10.19 -7.56 -16.14
C VAL A 95 -11.00 -7.16 -14.93
N VAL A 96 -10.41 -6.38 -14.02
CA VAL A 96 -10.98 -6.13 -12.69
C VAL A 96 -11.85 -4.87 -12.69
N ASP A 97 -11.32 -3.77 -13.21
CA ASP A 97 -11.95 -2.46 -13.19
C ASP A 97 -13.31 -2.43 -13.93
N PRO A 98 -13.50 -3.11 -15.09
CA PRO A 98 -14.82 -3.14 -15.74
C PRO A 98 -15.93 -3.76 -14.88
N GLN A 99 -15.58 -4.76 -14.05
CA GLN A 99 -16.54 -5.44 -13.17
C GLN A 99 -16.79 -4.65 -11.88
N LEU A 100 -15.72 -4.13 -11.29
CA LEU A 100 -15.80 -3.40 -10.03
C LEU A 100 -16.37 -1.98 -10.20
N ARG A 101 -16.16 -1.30 -11.33
CA ARG A 101 -16.77 0.01 -11.59
C ARG A 101 -18.29 -0.01 -11.54
N VAL A 102 -18.90 -1.09 -12.02
CA VAL A 102 -20.36 -1.28 -11.99
C VAL A 102 -20.85 -1.56 -10.56
N THR A 103 -20.04 -2.28 -9.77
CA THR A 103 -20.43 -2.74 -8.43
C THR A 103 -20.17 -1.69 -7.34
N THR A 104 -19.07 -0.96 -7.44
CA THR A 104 -18.60 0.02 -6.45
C THR A 104 -18.11 1.31 -7.14
N PRO A 105 -19.01 2.07 -7.80
CA PRO A 105 -18.63 3.26 -8.55
C PRO A 105 -17.98 4.36 -7.67
N LYS A 106 -18.31 4.41 -6.38
CA LYS A 106 -17.73 5.36 -5.40
C LYS A 106 -16.23 5.13 -5.15
N ASP A 107 -15.72 3.95 -5.47
CA ASP A 107 -14.31 3.57 -5.28
C ASP A 107 -13.44 3.88 -6.51
N TYR A 108 -14.01 4.53 -7.53
CA TYR A 108 -13.29 4.95 -8.72
C TYR A 108 -13.24 6.48 -8.84
N PRO A 109 -12.12 7.05 -9.29
CA PRO A 109 -12.01 8.49 -9.48
C PRO A 109 -12.85 8.93 -10.70
N VAL A 110 -13.60 10.01 -10.52
CA VAL A 110 -14.45 10.62 -11.56
C VAL A 110 -13.78 11.80 -12.26
N ASP A 111 -12.78 12.41 -11.62
CA ASP A 111 -12.07 13.58 -12.10
C ASP A 111 -10.61 13.59 -11.59
N LEU A 112 -9.78 14.49 -12.12
CA LEU A 112 -8.36 14.59 -11.76
C LEU A 112 -8.12 14.87 -10.28
N LYS A 113 -9.01 15.64 -9.63
CA LYS A 113 -8.88 15.93 -8.19
C LYS A 113 -9.19 14.68 -7.37
N SER A 114 -10.25 13.95 -7.71
CA SER A 114 -10.56 12.66 -7.05
C SER A 114 -9.45 11.64 -7.26
N TRP A 115 -8.88 11.55 -8.47
CA TRP A 115 -7.72 10.71 -8.74
C TRP A 115 -6.52 11.08 -7.87
N ALA A 116 -6.15 12.37 -7.78
CA ALA A 116 -5.03 12.81 -6.95
C ALA A 116 -5.26 12.49 -5.47
N ASN A 117 -6.49 12.73 -4.97
CA ASN A 117 -6.84 12.45 -3.58
C ASN A 117 -6.74 10.94 -3.25
N MET A 118 -7.27 10.09 -4.13
CA MET A 118 -7.21 8.63 -3.96
C MET A 118 -5.78 8.11 -4.10
N GLY A 119 -5.07 8.56 -5.14
CA GLY A 119 -3.69 8.17 -5.40
C GLY A 119 -2.76 8.52 -4.24
N LEU A 120 -2.84 9.73 -3.68
CA LEU A 120 -2.03 10.12 -2.52
C LEU A 120 -2.32 9.26 -1.29
N PHE A 121 -3.58 8.94 -1.03
CA PHE A 121 -3.96 8.03 0.06
C PHE A 121 -3.39 6.62 -0.17
N THR A 122 -3.67 6.02 -1.34
CA THR A 122 -3.21 4.67 -1.69
C THR A 122 -1.69 4.58 -1.63
N LEU A 123 -0.99 5.53 -2.24
CA LEU A 123 0.47 5.52 -2.31
C LEU A 123 1.11 5.68 -0.93
N SER A 124 0.55 6.52 -0.06
CA SER A 124 1.13 6.77 1.26
C SER A 124 0.81 5.65 2.26
N PHE A 125 -0.38 5.06 2.19
CA PHE A 125 -0.86 4.12 3.21
C PHE A 125 -0.69 2.64 2.82
N ASP A 126 -1.02 2.25 1.59
CA ASP A 126 -1.08 0.82 1.22
C ASP A 126 0.29 0.13 1.31
N PRO A 127 1.39 0.70 0.81
CA PRO A 127 2.72 0.11 0.97
C PRO A 127 3.14 -0.06 2.43
N LEU A 128 2.84 0.94 3.25
CA LEU A 128 3.14 0.92 4.68
C LEU A 128 2.36 -0.20 5.37
N PHE A 129 1.04 -0.24 5.15
CA PHE A 129 0.14 -1.15 5.86
C PHE A 129 0.24 -2.59 5.37
N LEU A 130 0.49 -2.82 4.07
CA LEU A 130 0.40 -4.15 3.46
C LEU A 130 1.76 -4.81 3.23
N CYS A 131 2.85 -4.03 3.21
CA CYS A 131 4.18 -4.56 2.96
C CYS A 131 5.16 -4.21 4.08
N PHE A 132 5.43 -2.91 4.30
CA PHE A 132 6.56 -2.49 5.13
C PHE A 132 6.39 -2.87 6.60
N ALA A 133 5.27 -2.46 7.21
CA ALA A 133 5.04 -2.70 8.64
C ALA A 133 4.79 -4.18 8.97
N PRO A 134 3.96 -4.95 8.20
CA PRO A 134 3.81 -6.38 8.45
C PRO A 134 5.12 -7.13 8.28
N PHE A 135 5.93 -6.81 7.26
CA PHE A 135 7.23 -7.45 7.10
C PHE A 135 8.14 -7.15 8.29
N ALA A 136 8.24 -5.89 8.72
CA ALA A 136 9.05 -5.50 9.86
C ALA A 136 8.60 -6.19 11.18
N PHE A 137 7.29 -6.40 11.34
CA PHE A 137 6.74 -7.15 12.46
C PHE A 137 7.10 -8.65 12.39
N PHE A 138 6.88 -9.31 11.25
CA PHE A 138 7.13 -10.75 11.13
C PHE A 138 8.62 -11.10 11.10
N ILE A 139 9.48 -10.26 10.51
CA ILE A 139 10.92 -10.47 10.55
C ILE A 139 11.44 -10.38 11.97
N ARG A 140 10.90 -9.48 12.80
CA ARG A 140 11.22 -9.43 14.23
C ARG A 140 10.82 -10.70 14.96
N LEU A 141 9.65 -11.27 14.66
CA LEU A 141 9.10 -12.43 15.34
C LEU A 141 9.84 -13.73 15.00
N PHE A 142 10.09 -13.98 13.71
CA PHE A 142 10.63 -15.27 13.25
C PHE A 142 12.11 -15.24 12.88
N ARG A 143 12.70 -14.05 12.69
CA ARG A 143 14.11 -13.85 12.28
C ARG A 143 14.52 -14.56 10.98
N LYS A 144 13.53 -15.02 10.21
CA LYS A 144 13.72 -15.70 8.93
C LYS A 144 13.01 -14.91 7.83
N PRO A 145 13.73 -14.33 6.86
CA PRO A 145 13.14 -13.47 5.83
C PRO A 145 12.09 -14.21 5.00
N LYS A 146 12.33 -15.48 4.65
CA LYS A 146 11.38 -16.29 3.88
C LYS A 146 10.03 -16.44 4.60
N ILE A 147 10.04 -16.72 5.91
CA ILE A 147 8.82 -16.86 6.71
C ILE A 147 8.12 -15.51 6.83
N ALA A 148 8.88 -14.43 7.08
CA ALA A 148 8.33 -13.08 7.16
C ALA A 148 7.64 -12.67 5.85
N THR A 149 8.26 -12.94 4.70
CA THR A 149 7.66 -12.69 3.38
C THR A 149 6.35 -13.45 3.21
N VAL A 150 6.31 -14.75 3.49
CA VAL A 150 5.08 -15.56 3.35
C VAL A 150 3.98 -15.02 4.27
N LEU A 151 4.29 -14.68 5.52
CA LEU A 151 3.32 -14.12 6.46
C LEU A 151 2.84 -12.72 6.06
N THR A 152 3.69 -11.87 5.50
CA THR A 152 3.29 -10.57 4.93
C THR A 152 2.30 -10.76 3.79
N VAL A 153 2.55 -11.72 2.88
CA VAL A 153 1.63 -12.02 1.77
C VAL A 153 0.31 -12.58 2.30
N LEU A 154 0.34 -13.50 3.26
CA LEU A 154 -0.85 -14.05 3.91
C LEU A 154 -1.65 -12.98 4.64
N PHE A 155 -1.00 -12.05 5.34
CA PHE A 155 -1.66 -10.89 5.92
C PHE A 155 -2.37 -10.07 4.85
N GLY A 156 -1.73 -9.87 3.69
CA GLY A 156 -2.35 -9.22 2.56
C GLY A 156 -3.59 -9.94 2.03
N VAL A 157 -3.57 -11.27 1.94
CA VAL A 157 -4.72 -12.10 1.57
C VAL A 157 -5.83 -12.03 2.63
N PHE A 158 -5.46 -12.04 3.91
CA PHE A 158 -6.40 -11.86 5.02
C PHE A 158 -7.11 -10.51 4.95
N VAL A 159 -6.40 -9.41 4.66
CA VAL A 159 -7.02 -8.10 4.45
C VAL A 159 -7.98 -8.11 3.25
N LEU A 160 -7.64 -8.81 2.15
CA LEU A 160 -8.55 -8.98 1.02
C LEU A 160 -9.82 -9.74 1.44
N TYR A 161 -9.67 -10.82 2.22
CA TYR A 161 -10.80 -11.56 2.77
C TYR A 161 -11.71 -10.68 3.63
N LEU A 162 -11.14 -9.83 4.51
CA LEU A 162 -11.92 -8.87 5.30
C LEU A 162 -12.68 -7.88 4.41
N LYS A 163 -12.03 -7.34 3.36
CA LYS A 163 -12.68 -6.43 2.41
C LYS A 163 -13.87 -7.11 1.71
N LEU A 164 -13.68 -8.34 1.22
CA LEU A 164 -14.75 -9.11 0.58
C LEU A 164 -15.88 -9.46 1.55
N SER A 165 -15.55 -9.79 2.80
CA SER A 165 -16.55 -10.10 3.85
C SER A 165 -17.36 -8.88 4.26
N SER A 166 -16.79 -7.68 4.15
CA SER A 166 -17.47 -6.41 4.42
C SER A 166 -18.26 -5.85 3.23
N ALA A 167 -18.13 -6.46 2.04
CA ALA A 167 -18.80 -5.97 0.85
C ALA A 167 -20.29 -6.33 0.87
N ASN A 168 -21.15 -5.36 0.51
CA ASN A 168 -22.59 -5.57 0.43
C ASN A 168 -22.99 -6.66 -0.60
N ARG A 169 -22.15 -6.89 -1.60
CA ARG A 169 -22.34 -7.92 -2.62
C ARG A 169 -21.01 -8.60 -2.91
N LEU A 170 -20.98 -9.92 -2.79
CA LEU A 170 -19.81 -10.71 -3.17
C LEU A 170 -19.65 -10.70 -4.70
N PRO A 171 -18.44 -10.40 -5.21
CA PRO A 171 -18.15 -10.54 -6.62
C PRO A 171 -18.22 -12.00 -7.08
N ALA A 172 -18.28 -12.21 -8.40
CA ALA A 172 -18.22 -13.56 -8.97
C ALA A 172 -16.95 -14.30 -8.51
N MET A 173 -17.06 -15.62 -8.28
CA MET A 173 -15.96 -16.44 -7.74
C MET A 173 -14.69 -16.37 -8.58
N TRP A 174 -14.81 -16.27 -9.90
CA TRP A 174 -13.65 -16.11 -10.78
C TRP A 174 -12.91 -14.79 -10.53
N LEU A 175 -13.64 -13.69 -10.25
CA LEU A 175 -13.04 -12.39 -9.94
C LEU A 175 -12.36 -12.43 -8.57
N VAL A 176 -12.96 -13.12 -7.60
CA VAL A 176 -12.31 -13.38 -6.29
C VAL A 176 -11.01 -14.16 -6.47
N ALA A 177 -10.98 -15.17 -7.33
CA ALA A 177 -9.76 -15.93 -7.65
C ALA A 177 -8.69 -15.04 -8.30
N VAL A 178 -9.07 -14.18 -9.25
CA VAL A 178 -8.16 -13.20 -9.88
C VAL A 178 -7.60 -12.23 -8.83
N LEU A 179 -8.44 -11.65 -7.98
CA LEU A 179 -8.02 -10.74 -6.91
C LEU A 179 -7.07 -11.43 -5.91
N ALA A 180 -7.36 -12.68 -5.55
CA ALA A 180 -6.51 -13.47 -4.67
C ALA A 180 -5.15 -13.77 -5.32
N LEU A 181 -5.14 -14.17 -6.60
CA LEU A 181 -3.93 -14.42 -7.36
C LEU A 181 -3.07 -13.15 -7.47
N MET A 182 -3.69 -12.03 -7.83
CA MET A 182 -3.03 -10.72 -7.87
C MET A 182 -2.45 -10.35 -6.51
N ARG A 183 -3.18 -10.64 -5.43
CA ARG A 183 -2.74 -10.34 -4.08
C ARG A 183 -1.52 -11.15 -3.67
N VAL A 184 -1.51 -12.44 -4.00
CA VAL A 184 -0.39 -13.34 -3.72
C VAL A 184 0.82 -12.98 -4.58
N ALA A 185 0.67 -12.96 -5.90
CA ALA A 185 1.75 -12.67 -6.83
C ALA A 185 2.31 -11.25 -6.63
N GLY A 186 1.43 -10.25 -6.58
CA GLY A 186 1.79 -8.86 -6.32
C GLY A 186 2.45 -8.68 -4.95
N GLY A 187 1.96 -9.37 -3.93
CA GLY A 187 2.55 -9.35 -2.59
C GLY A 187 3.99 -9.88 -2.57
N PHE A 188 4.25 -11.02 -3.22
CA PHE A 188 5.61 -11.56 -3.33
C PHE A 188 6.54 -10.61 -4.09
N VAL A 189 6.10 -10.06 -5.22
CA VAL A 189 6.89 -9.10 -6.02
C VAL A 189 7.18 -7.85 -5.19
N MET A 190 6.18 -7.31 -4.51
CA MET A 190 6.31 -6.09 -3.71
C MET A 190 7.29 -6.27 -2.55
N VAL A 191 7.23 -7.40 -1.83
CA VAL A 191 8.20 -7.70 -0.75
C VAL A 191 9.59 -7.95 -1.33
N TYR A 192 9.71 -8.62 -2.47
CA TYR A 192 11.00 -8.82 -3.13
C TYR A 192 11.65 -7.49 -3.53
N VAL A 193 10.88 -6.63 -4.20
CA VAL A 193 11.33 -5.28 -4.60
C VAL A 193 11.69 -4.46 -3.36
N TYR A 194 10.90 -4.55 -2.29
CA TYR A 194 11.16 -3.87 -1.03
C TYR A 194 12.49 -4.30 -0.40
N LEU A 195 12.78 -5.61 -0.33
CA LEU A 195 14.02 -6.09 0.30
C LEU A 195 15.26 -5.72 -0.50
N GLN A 196 15.17 -5.77 -1.83
CA GLN A 196 16.29 -5.51 -2.70
C GLN A 196 16.52 -3.99 -2.91
N GLY A 197 15.47 -3.23 -3.18
CA GLY A 197 15.54 -1.81 -3.58
C GLY A 197 14.97 -0.81 -2.55
N GLY A 198 14.50 -1.26 -1.39
CA GLY A 198 13.88 -0.39 -0.39
C GLY A 198 12.49 0.10 -0.80
N ALA A 199 12.02 1.17 -0.14
CA ALA A 199 10.65 1.65 -0.28
C ALA A 199 10.36 2.39 -1.61
N LEU A 200 11.35 3.07 -2.20
CA LEU A 200 11.14 3.93 -3.39
C LEU A 200 10.60 3.18 -4.61
N PRO A 201 11.17 2.02 -5.02
CA PRO A 201 10.66 1.28 -6.17
C PRO A 201 9.26 0.70 -5.91
N VAL A 202 8.91 0.42 -4.65
CA VAL A 202 7.56 -0.02 -4.28
C VAL A 202 6.55 1.12 -4.45
N PHE A 203 6.90 2.34 -4.02
CA PHE A 203 6.06 3.51 -4.29
C PHE A 203 5.91 3.76 -5.79
N TRP A 204 6.98 3.59 -6.58
CA TRP A 204 6.93 3.69 -8.04
C TRP A 204 5.97 2.68 -8.68
N MET A 205 5.98 1.42 -8.23
CA MET A 205 4.99 0.44 -8.66
C MET A 205 3.56 0.91 -8.39
N GLY A 206 3.32 1.48 -7.21
CA GLY A 206 2.03 2.05 -6.85
C GLY A 206 1.61 3.18 -7.80
N VAL A 207 2.54 4.09 -8.13
CA VAL A 207 2.26 5.19 -9.07
C VAL A 207 1.82 4.63 -10.42
N LEU A 208 2.54 3.65 -10.95
CA LEU A 208 2.19 3.03 -12.24
C LEU A 208 0.83 2.34 -12.22
N VAL A 209 0.50 1.69 -11.11
CA VAL A 209 -0.83 1.09 -10.91
C VAL A 209 -1.90 2.17 -10.90
N GLU A 210 -1.71 3.30 -10.20
CA GLU A 210 -2.68 4.41 -10.14
C GLU A 210 -2.82 5.18 -11.47
N LEU A 211 -1.79 5.19 -12.33
CA LEU A 211 -1.85 5.83 -13.65
C LEU A 211 -2.90 5.19 -14.57
N ARG A 212 -3.30 3.93 -14.33
CA ARG A 212 -4.37 3.25 -15.11
C ARG A 212 -5.69 4.04 -15.10
N HIS A 213 -5.97 4.73 -14.00
CA HIS A 213 -7.19 5.52 -13.87
C HIS A 213 -7.17 6.78 -14.75
N LEU A 214 -6.00 7.38 -14.96
CA LEU A 214 -5.86 8.51 -15.88
C LEU A 214 -6.07 8.09 -17.33
N VAL A 215 -5.55 6.92 -17.72
CA VAL A 215 -5.77 6.38 -19.07
C VAL A 215 -7.27 6.23 -19.35
N LEU A 216 -8.04 5.75 -18.38
CA LEU A 216 -9.49 5.60 -18.51
C LEU A 216 -10.22 6.96 -18.52
N LEU A 217 -9.78 7.93 -17.70
CA LEU A 217 -10.40 9.27 -17.66
C LEU A 217 -10.17 10.08 -18.95
N PHE A 218 -9.01 9.91 -19.59
CA PHE A 218 -8.67 10.62 -20.83
C PHE A 218 -9.01 9.84 -22.10
N GLY A 219 -9.15 8.51 -22.02
CA GLY A 219 -9.49 7.64 -23.16
C GLY A 219 -10.99 7.54 -23.48
N GLU A 220 -11.86 8.02 -22.59
CA GLU A 220 -13.32 8.12 -22.82
C GLU A 220 -13.73 9.47 -23.45
N ARG A 221 -12.78 10.26 -23.97
CA ARG A 221 -13.02 11.43 -24.83
C ARG A 221 -12.73 11.13 -26.28
#